data_AF-A0A5K1IKN5-F1
#
_entry.id   AF-A0A5K1IKN5-F1
#
_cell.length_a   1.000
_cell.length_b   1.000
_cell.length_c   1.000
_cell.angle_alpha   90.00
_cell.angle_beta   90.00
_cell.angle_gamma   90.00
#
_symmetry.space_group_name_H-M   'P 1'
#
loop_
_entity.id
_entity.type
_entity.pdbx_description
1 polymer ?
#
loop_
_entity_poly.entity_id
_entity_poly.type
_entity_poly.pdbx_seq_one_letter_code
_entity_poly.pdbx_strand_id
1 'polypeptide(L)'
;MASEGGKHFKPKGQPAPGPGGVQAPRPVSSRPVPPSPYARPVHGAQADASASSAYRAPRGGKSGRSGKRRGNVLSNILIAVGVALLLVAGGLFVKAQIGYKKANDYYNGIAEMAVKDSSGEDGIPQIDFDALKKESDDIVGWIYVPGTRINYVVAQGETNNTYLRHLPNGEYSENGTIFMDMDGTAPGMVDQQTTLYGHHMNDGAMFEPIDASMDQKVFDTFKKVYYITPEMTYVLKPMFTMQVQDDYVDARRTNFDSEKAFTQYLQASLAQAKASAKDAAAEVEKADKVLTLVTCAGQIIPRTTRAGMVCRVVDTIPAQ
;
A
#
# COMPACT_ATOMS: atom_id res chain seq x y z
N MET A 1 26.52 74.98 -2.01
CA MET A 1 25.13 75.10 -1.48
C MET A 1 24.62 73.66 -1.37
N ALA A 2 24.73 73.02 -0.20
CA ALA A 2 23.68 72.91 0.83
C ALA A 2 22.37 72.32 0.23
N SER A 3 21.75 71.24 0.70
CA SER A 3 21.57 70.74 2.06
C SER A 3 20.93 69.34 2.03
N GLU A 4 21.16 68.57 3.11
CA GLU A 4 20.29 67.52 3.73
C GLU A 4 19.96 66.23 2.94
N GLY A 5 20.11 65.00 3.48
CA GLY A 5 20.19 64.57 4.87
C GLY A 5 18.88 63.90 5.34
N GLY A 6 18.54 62.72 4.80
CA GLY A 6 17.35 61.95 5.18
C GLY A 6 17.70 60.56 5.70
N LYS A 7 17.50 60.36 7.01
CA LYS A 7 17.86 59.16 7.78
C LYS A 7 16.84 58.02 7.65
N HIS A 8 17.38 56.81 7.81
CA HIS A 8 16.75 55.54 8.15
C HIS A 8 15.44 55.59 8.95
N PHE A 9 14.48 54.74 8.53
CA PHE A 9 13.54 54.09 9.44
C PHE A 9 13.25 52.65 8.98
N LYS A 10 13.73 51.66 9.74
CA LYS A 10 13.30 50.26 9.67
C LYS A 10 12.07 50.08 10.57
N PRO A 11 11.00 49.40 10.14
CA PRO A 11 10.04 48.87 11.09
C PRO A 11 10.57 47.56 11.71
N LYS A 12 10.64 47.56 13.05
CA LYS A 12 10.81 46.40 13.95
C LYS A 12 9.80 45.31 13.56
N GLY A 13 10.19 44.05 13.35
CA GLY A 13 10.61 43.15 14.42
C GLY A 13 9.39 42.64 15.19
N GLN A 14 8.65 41.67 14.62
CA GLN A 14 7.67 40.89 15.38
C GLN A 14 8.42 39.84 16.22
N PRO A 15 8.10 39.67 17.51
CA PRO A 15 8.75 38.68 18.35
C PRO A 15 8.29 37.26 18.01
N ALA A 16 9.26 36.33 18.00
CA ALA A 16 9.05 34.90 17.90
C ALA A 16 8.21 34.36 19.08
N PRO A 17 7.31 33.38 18.87
CA PRO A 17 6.72 32.64 19.97
C PRO A 17 7.77 31.67 20.54
N GLY A 18 8.11 31.85 21.82
CA GLY A 18 8.92 30.90 22.59
C GLY A 18 8.18 29.57 22.86
N PRO A 19 8.89 28.54 23.34
CA PRO A 19 8.37 27.18 23.43
C PRO A 19 7.36 27.07 24.58
N GLY A 20 6.08 26.96 24.23
CA GLY A 20 5.00 26.67 25.16
C GLY A 20 4.99 25.19 25.54
N GLY A 21 5.02 24.93 26.84
CA GLY A 21 5.14 23.59 27.43
C GLY A 21 4.01 22.61 27.08
N VAL A 22 4.39 21.34 27.15
CA VAL A 22 3.54 20.16 27.00
C VAL A 22 2.40 20.18 28.02
N GLN A 23 1.17 20.36 27.56
CA GLN A 23 -0.05 20.07 28.34
C GLN A 23 -0.53 18.66 28.02
N ALA A 24 -0.69 17.83 29.05
CA ALA A 24 -1.25 16.50 28.96
C ALA A 24 -2.72 16.53 28.48
N PRO A 25 -3.18 15.54 27.69
CA PRO A 25 -4.54 15.52 27.17
C PRO A 25 -5.56 15.22 28.28
N ARG A 26 -6.63 16.03 28.31
CA ARG A 26 -7.83 15.80 29.14
C ARG A 26 -8.72 14.71 28.51
N PRO A 27 -9.47 13.94 29.33
CA PRO A 27 -10.26 12.80 28.84
C PRO A 27 -11.46 13.26 28.02
N VAL A 28 -11.67 12.62 26.87
CA VAL A 28 -12.82 12.84 25.98
C VAL A 28 -14.02 12.02 26.47
N SER A 29 -15.13 12.72 26.69
CA SER A 29 -16.45 12.18 27.03
C SER A 29 -16.95 11.19 25.96
N SER A 30 -17.25 9.97 26.38
CA SER A 30 -17.87 8.92 25.56
C SER A 30 -19.28 9.31 25.11
N ARG A 31 -19.54 9.31 23.80
CA ARG A 31 -20.92 9.34 23.25
C ARG A 31 -21.49 7.91 23.18
N PRO A 32 -22.81 7.72 23.34
CA PRO A 32 -23.41 6.38 23.45
C PRO A 32 -23.51 5.67 22.10
N VAL A 33 -23.28 4.35 22.14
CA VAL A 33 -23.48 3.40 21.04
C VAL A 33 -24.99 3.13 20.86
N PRO A 34 -25.53 3.04 19.63
CA PRO A 34 -26.94 2.67 19.42
C PRO A 34 -27.22 1.19 19.73
N PRO A 35 -28.42 0.82 20.22
CA PRO A 35 -28.70 -0.54 20.66
C PRO A 35 -28.94 -1.52 19.50
N SER A 36 -28.49 -2.76 19.75
CA SER A 36 -28.60 -3.96 18.90
C SER A 36 -30.06 -4.45 18.73
N PRO A 37 -30.47 -4.99 17.56
CA PRO A 37 -31.87 -5.31 17.24
C PRO A 37 -32.41 -6.63 17.83
N TYR A 38 -31.78 -7.20 18.86
CA TYR A 38 -32.27 -8.41 19.52
C TYR A 38 -32.76 -8.11 20.94
N ALA A 39 -33.94 -7.49 21.04
CA ALA A 39 -34.71 -7.40 22.28
C ALA A 39 -36.09 -8.02 22.08
N ARG A 40 -36.36 -9.13 22.79
CA ARG A 40 -37.69 -9.75 22.88
C ARG A 40 -38.62 -8.86 23.73
N PRO A 41 -39.91 -8.76 23.41
CA PRO A 41 -40.82 -7.97 24.22
C PRO A 41 -41.26 -8.75 25.47
N VAL A 42 -41.14 -8.09 26.62
CA VAL A 42 -41.85 -8.43 27.85
C VAL A 42 -43.09 -7.53 27.87
N HIS A 43 -44.29 -8.11 27.80
CA HIS A 43 -45.54 -7.41 28.07
C HIS A 43 -46.11 -7.89 29.40
N GLY A 44 -46.46 -6.93 30.25
CA GLY A 44 -47.34 -7.10 31.41
C GLY A 44 -48.48 -6.08 31.39
N ALA A 45 -49.58 -6.48 32.07
CA ALA A 45 -50.80 -5.76 32.51
C ALA A 45 -52.08 -6.43 31.94
N GLN A 46 -52.83 -7.22 32.73
CA GLN A 46 -54.02 -6.85 33.56
C GLN A 46 -55.21 -6.34 32.70
N ALA A 47 -56.49 -6.75 32.83
CA ALA A 47 -57.31 -7.45 33.83
C ALA A 47 -58.39 -8.30 33.06
N ASP A 48 -59.29 -9.14 33.58
CA ASP A 48 -60.30 -8.99 34.62
C ASP A 48 -60.90 -10.37 34.99
N ALA A 49 -61.60 -10.41 36.14
CA ALA A 49 -62.17 -11.60 36.76
C ALA A 49 -63.53 -12.04 36.17
N SER A 50 -63.79 -13.36 36.27
CA SER A 50 -64.98 -14.01 36.87
C SER A 50 -65.65 -15.14 36.06
N ALA A 51 -66.07 -16.15 36.84
CA ALA A 51 -67.10 -17.19 36.59
C ALA A 51 -66.78 -18.44 35.74
N SER A 52 -66.48 -19.53 36.47
CA SER A 52 -67.10 -20.88 36.40
C SER A 52 -67.57 -21.45 35.04
N SER A 53 -67.01 -22.60 34.65
CA SER A 53 -67.72 -23.89 34.69
C SER A 53 -66.99 -24.94 33.82
N ALA A 54 -66.80 -26.10 34.43
CA ALA A 54 -66.52 -27.43 33.88
C ALA A 54 -66.40 -27.59 32.36
N TYR A 55 -65.28 -28.16 31.88
CA TYR A 55 -65.30 -29.27 30.91
C TYR A 55 -63.98 -30.06 30.93
N ARG A 56 -64.03 -31.19 31.65
CA ARG A 56 -63.58 -32.54 31.26
C ARG A 56 -62.24 -32.71 30.53
N ALA A 57 -61.25 -33.21 31.27
CA ALA A 57 -60.09 -33.93 30.72
C ALA A 57 -60.50 -35.24 30.03
N PRO A 58 -59.70 -35.73 29.07
CA PRO A 58 -59.41 -37.16 28.97
C PRO A 58 -57.98 -37.44 29.44
N ARG A 59 -57.93 -38.30 30.45
CA ARG A 59 -56.76 -39.06 30.90
C ARG A 59 -56.44 -40.11 29.83
N GLY A 60 -55.17 -40.25 29.46
CA GLY A 60 -54.66 -41.41 28.71
C GLY A 60 -53.77 -41.00 27.53
N GLY A 61 -52.49 -41.36 27.46
CA GLY A 61 -51.71 -42.23 28.32
C GLY A 61 -50.22 -41.98 28.12
N LYS A 62 -49.45 -42.37 29.14
CA LYS A 62 -48.01 -42.58 28.98
C LYS A 62 -47.82 -43.76 28.04
N SER A 63 -47.36 -43.51 26.82
CA SER A 63 -46.57 -44.47 26.07
C SER A 63 -45.16 -43.92 25.96
N GLY A 64 -44.27 -44.43 26.82
CA GLY A 64 -42.84 -44.31 26.57
C GLY A 64 -42.53 -45.03 25.26
N ARG A 65 -41.94 -44.32 24.31
CA ARG A 65 -41.16 -44.96 23.25
C ARG A 65 -39.90 -44.14 23.03
N SER A 66 -38.83 -44.63 23.63
CA SER A 66 -37.47 -44.20 23.35
C SER A 66 -37.15 -44.43 21.87
N GLY A 67 -37.02 -43.36 21.10
CA GLY A 67 -36.34 -43.35 19.81
C GLY A 67 -34.91 -42.84 20.00
N LYS A 68 -34.00 -43.71 20.43
CA LYS A 68 -32.57 -43.41 20.58
C LYS A 68 -31.89 -43.21 19.21
N ARG A 69 -31.10 -42.13 19.12
CA ARG A 69 -29.73 -42.09 18.54
C ARG A 69 -29.55 -42.31 17.03
N ARG A 70 -30.14 -41.47 16.18
CA ARG A 70 -29.61 -41.24 14.82
C ARG A 70 -29.20 -39.79 14.50
N GLY A 71 -29.70 -38.80 15.26
CA GLY A 71 -29.29 -37.39 15.13
C GLY A 71 -27.90 -37.07 15.70
N ASN A 72 -27.43 -37.84 16.69
CA ASN A 72 -26.16 -37.53 17.37
C ASN A 72 -24.93 -37.98 16.58
N VAL A 73 -25.02 -39.05 15.78
CA VAL A 73 -23.87 -39.51 14.99
C VAL A 73 -23.58 -38.53 13.87
N LEU A 74 -24.62 -38.11 13.13
CA LEU A 74 -24.48 -37.09 12.09
C LEU A 74 -24.01 -35.75 12.69
N SER A 75 -24.60 -35.32 13.81
CA SER A 75 -24.19 -34.09 14.51
C SER A 75 -22.74 -34.16 15.00
N ASN A 76 -22.31 -35.29 15.58
CA ASN A 76 -20.92 -35.47 16.03
C ASN A 76 -19.94 -35.50 14.86
N ILE A 77 -20.32 -36.10 13.72
CA ILE A 77 -19.51 -36.08 12.50
C ILE A 77 -19.39 -34.63 11.98
N LEU A 78 -20.49 -33.88 11.91
CA LEU A 78 -20.47 -32.48 11.47
C LEU A 78 -19.63 -31.59 12.40
N ILE A 79 -19.70 -31.80 13.72
CA ILE A 79 -18.85 -31.10 14.69
C ILE A 79 -17.39 -31.48 14.48
N ALA A 80 -17.06 -32.76 14.32
CA ALA A 80 -15.69 -33.21 14.07
C ALA A 80 -15.12 -32.61 12.77
N VAL A 81 -15.92 -32.58 11.70
CA VAL A 81 -15.55 -31.92 10.44
C VAL A 81 -15.36 -30.42 10.65
N GLY A 82 -16.25 -29.75 11.38
CA GLY A 82 -16.12 -28.33 11.72
C GLY A 82 -14.84 -28.02 12.50
N VAL A 83 -14.52 -28.83 13.51
CA VAL A 83 -13.26 -28.71 14.27
C VAL A 83 -12.05 -28.95 13.36
N ALA A 84 -12.08 -29.98 12.51
CA ALA A 84 -11.01 -30.24 11.57
C ALA A 84 -10.78 -29.07 10.60
N LEU A 85 -11.85 -28.49 10.04
CA LEU A 85 -11.78 -27.30 9.19
C LEU A 85 -11.22 -26.09 9.93
N LEU A 86 -11.61 -25.88 11.20
CA LEU A 86 -11.04 -24.81 12.03
C LEU A 86 -9.55 -25.03 12.32
N LEU A 87 -9.11 -26.26 12.55
CA LEU A 87 -7.68 -26.57 12.74
C LEU A 87 -6.88 -26.33 11.47
N VAL A 88 -7.41 -26.71 10.29
CA VAL A 88 -6.79 -26.43 9.00
C VAL A 88 -6.70 -24.92 8.76
N ALA A 89 -7.80 -24.19 8.96
CA ALA A 89 -7.83 -22.73 8.83
C ALA A 89 -6.85 -22.06 9.81
N GLY A 90 -6.80 -22.52 11.07
CA GLY A 90 -5.85 -22.04 12.08
C GLY A 90 -4.40 -22.30 11.68
N GLY A 91 -4.08 -23.49 11.16
CA GLY A 91 -2.74 -23.82 10.66
C GLY A 91 -2.32 -22.94 9.47
N LEU A 92 -3.23 -22.70 8.52
CA LEU A 92 -3.00 -21.79 7.40
C LEU A 92 -2.78 -20.35 7.87
N PHE A 93 -3.58 -19.88 8.83
CA PHE A 93 -3.43 -18.55 9.43
C PHE A 93 -2.07 -18.38 10.12
N VAL A 94 -1.63 -19.37 10.93
CA VAL A 94 -0.31 -19.34 11.58
C VAL A 94 0.82 -19.32 10.55
N LYS A 95 0.73 -20.16 9.50
CA LYS A 95 1.72 -20.15 8.40
C LYS A 95 1.80 -18.78 7.72
N ALA A 96 0.66 -18.15 7.46
CA ALA A 96 0.62 -16.82 6.86
C ALA A 96 1.25 -15.75 7.77
N GLN A 97 0.95 -15.78 9.07
CA GLN A 97 1.55 -14.85 10.04
C GLN A 97 3.07 -15.02 10.15
N ILE A 98 3.59 -16.25 10.12
CA ILE A 98 5.04 -16.51 10.09
C ILE A 98 5.67 -15.94 8.82
N GLY A 99 5.06 -16.17 7.66
CA GLY A 99 5.55 -15.62 6.39
C GLY A 99 5.60 -14.09 6.40
N TYR A 100 4.55 -13.44 6.93
CA TYR A 100 4.50 -11.99 7.06
C TYR A 100 5.59 -11.45 8.01
N LYS A 101 5.81 -12.13 9.14
CA LYS A 101 6.89 -11.77 10.07
C LYS A 101 8.26 -11.87 9.40
N LYS A 102 8.53 -12.95 8.66
CA LYS A 102 9.81 -13.13 7.95
C LYS A 102 10.07 -12.02 6.94
N ALA A 103 9.07 -11.65 6.14
CA ALA A 103 9.21 -10.55 5.18
C ALA A 103 9.51 -9.23 5.89
N ASN A 104 8.81 -8.92 6.99
CA ASN A 104 9.10 -7.73 7.78
C ASN A 104 10.49 -7.75 8.43
N ASP A 105 10.88 -8.88 9.02
CA ASP A 105 12.21 -9.06 9.60
C ASP A 105 13.30 -8.83 8.53
N TYR A 106 13.09 -9.34 7.31
CA TYR A 106 13.98 -9.11 6.17
C TYR A 106 14.10 -7.64 5.81
N TYR A 107 12.97 -6.95 5.58
CA TYR A 107 12.99 -5.53 5.20
C TYR A 107 13.57 -4.63 6.30
N ASN A 108 13.30 -4.93 7.57
CA ASN A 108 13.91 -4.23 8.69
C ASN A 108 15.42 -4.47 8.72
N GLY A 109 15.86 -5.72 8.54
CA GLY A 109 17.29 -6.07 8.51
C GLY A 109 18.04 -5.43 7.36
N ILE A 110 17.46 -5.43 6.16
CA ILE A 110 18.00 -4.72 4.97
C ILE A 110 18.10 -3.22 5.23
N ALA A 111 17.07 -2.61 5.84
CA ALA A 111 17.09 -1.19 6.14
C ALA A 111 18.16 -0.84 7.19
N GLU A 112 18.26 -1.61 8.28
CA GLU A 112 19.29 -1.44 9.32
C GLU A 112 20.71 -1.65 8.77
N MET A 113 20.88 -2.56 7.82
CA MET A 113 22.18 -2.86 7.20
C MET A 113 22.61 -1.79 6.20
N ALA A 114 21.69 -1.36 5.33
CA ALA A 114 22.02 -0.59 4.13
C ALA A 114 21.72 0.90 4.24
N VAL A 115 20.81 1.33 5.12
CA VAL A 115 20.48 2.76 5.28
C VAL A 115 21.42 3.37 6.32
N LYS A 116 22.39 4.16 5.86
CA LYS A 116 23.41 4.78 6.74
C LYS A 116 22.91 6.02 7.46
N ASP A 117 22.28 6.91 6.71
CA ASP A 117 21.71 8.17 7.19
C ASP A 117 20.58 8.60 6.25
N SER A 118 19.91 9.71 6.55
CA SER A 118 18.95 10.37 5.67
C SER A 118 19.35 11.82 5.46
N SER A 119 19.23 12.31 4.23
CA SER A 119 19.69 13.63 3.82
C SER A 119 18.59 14.48 3.19
N GLY A 120 18.75 15.81 3.27
CA GLY A 120 17.79 16.76 2.72
C GLY A 120 16.48 16.87 3.51
N GLU A 121 15.63 17.82 3.10
CA GLU A 121 14.31 18.07 3.73
C GLU A 121 13.36 16.87 3.59
N ASP A 122 13.48 16.13 2.49
CA ASP A 122 12.63 14.99 2.16
C ASP A 122 13.09 13.68 2.85
N GLY A 123 14.18 13.70 3.62
CA GLY A 123 14.71 12.54 4.34
C GLY A 123 15.16 11.42 3.41
N ILE A 124 15.90 11.75 2.35
CA ILE A 124 16.35 10.82 1.32
C ILE A 124 17.37 9.85 1.94
N PRO A 125 17.12 8.54 1.95
CA PRO A 125 18.04 7.59 2.57
C PRO A 125 19.34 7.47 1.77
N GLN A 126 20.47 7.45 2.47
CA GLN A 126 21.78 7.10 1.89
C GLN A 126 21.97 5.59 1.95
N ILE A 127 22.13 4.97 0.79
CA ILE A 127 22.11 3.51 0.64
C ILE A 127 23.53 2.97 0.43
N ASP A 128 23.91 1.99 1.24
CA ASP A 128 25.14 1.20 1.08
C ASP A 128 24.92 0.05 0.09
N PHE A 129 25.16 0.30 -1.19
CA PHE A 129 25.03 -0.71 -2.23
C PHE A 129 26.09 -1.82 -2.13
N ASP A 130 27.25 -1.57 -1.53
CA ASP A 130 28.25 -2.63 -1.29
C ASP A 130 27.77 -3.63 -0.23
N ALA A 131 26.98 -3.17 0.75
CA ALA A 131 26.31 -4.04 1.69
C ALA A 131 25.18 -4.84 1.01
N LEU A 132 24.34 -4.18 0.21
CA LEU A 132 23.24 -4.83 -0.52
C LEU A 132 23.74 -5.90 -1.50
N LYS A 133 24.84 -5.64 -2.21
CA LYS A 133 25.42 -6.59 -3.15
C LYS A 133 25.91 -7.89 -2.49
N LYS A 134 26.22 -7.88 -1.19
CA LYS A 134 26.55 -9.10 -0.44
C LYS A 134 25.32 -9.97 -0.17
N GLU A 135 24.13 -9.37 -0.17
CA GLU A 135 22.87 -10.10 -0.01
C GLU A 135 22.45 -10.73 -1.33
N SER A 136 22.49 -9.96 -2.42
CA SER A 136 22.10 -10.44 -3.74
C SER A 136 22.65 -9.53 -4.85
N ASP A 137 23.22 -10.13 -5.89
CA ASP A 137 23.64 -9.41 -7.10
C ASP A 137 22.45 -8.90 -7.94
N ASP A 138 21.24 -9.38 -7.66
CA ASP A 138 20.01 -8.95 -8.34
C ASP A 138 19.49 -7.60 -7.83
N ILE A 139 20.04 -7.06 -6.74
CA ILE A 139 19.63 -5.75 -6.23
C ILE A 139 20.22 -4.64 -7.11
N VAL A 140 19.33 -3.92 -7.78
CA VAL A 140 19.69 -2.90 -8.78
C VAL A 140 19.46 -1.47 -8.29
N GLY A 141 18.66 -1.27 -7.25
CA GLY A 141 18.33 0.07 -6.78
C GLY A 141 17.53 0.10 -5.49
N TRP A 142 17.04 1.28 -5.17
CA TRP A 142 16.19 1.56 -4.02
C TRP A 142 15.12 2.59 -4.40
N ILE A 143 13.87 2.35 -4.01
CA ILE A 143 12.75 3.26 -4.25
C ILE A 143 12.29 3.86 -2.92
N TYR A 144 12.17 5.19 -2.89
CA TYR A 144 11.72 5.94 -1.73
C TYR A 144 10.70 7.01 -2.12
N VAL A 145 9.59 7.08 -1.39
CA VAL A 145 8.55 8.11 -1.58
C VAL A 145 8.19 8.72 -0.22
N PRO A 146 8.59 9.98 0.05
CA PRO A 146 8.32 10.65 1.31
C PRO A 146 6.83 10.68 1.65
N GLY A 147 6.53 10.53 2.94
CA GLY A 147 5.15 10.54 3.44
C GLY A 147 4.36 9.26 3.15
N THR A 148 4.99 8.23 2.59
CA THR A 148 4.39 6.90 2.35
C THR A 148 5.22 5.80 3.02
N ARG A 149 4.76 4.55 2.93
CA ARG A 149 5.52 3.37 3.36
C ARG A 149 6.52 2.89 2.29
N ILE A 150 6.58 3.51 1.12
CA ILE A 150 7.48 3.13 0.04
C ILE A 150 8.91 3.53 0.42
N ASN A 151 9.67 2.54 0.87
CA ASN A 151 11.08 2.64 1.20
C ASN A 151 11.69 1.23 1.08
N TYR A 152 11.98 0.81 -0.15
CA TYR A 152 12.26 -0.59 -0.46
C TYR A 152 13.45 -0.76 -1.41
N VAL A 153 14.18 -1.86 -1.24
CA VAL A 153 15.10 -2.37 -2.27
C VAL A 153 14.34 -2.67 -3.56
N VAL A 154 15.03 -2.49 -4.68
CA VAL A 154 14.56 -2.86 -6.01
C VAL A 154 15.49 -3.94 -6.57
N ALA A 155 14.91 -5.09 -6.91
CA ALA A 155 15.63 -6.19 -7.52
C ALA A 155 15.30 -6.32 -9.02
N GLN A 156 16.13 -6.99 -9.79
CA GLN A 156 15.82 -7.39 -11.16
C GLN A 156 16.19 -8.85 -11.33
N GLY A 157 15.23 -9.67 -11.76
CA GLY A 157 15.46 -11.07 -12.06
C GLY A 157 15.43 -11.33 -13.57
N GLU A 158 15.81 -12.54 -13.97
CA GLU A 158 15.72 -12.99 -15.37
C GLU A 158 14.28 -13.01 -15.92
N THR A 159 13.27 -13.02 -15.02
CA THR A 159 11.86 -12.98 -15.39
C THR A 159 11.08 -12.02 -14.49
N ASN A 160 9.99 -11.46 -15.02
CA ASN A 160 9.02 -10.67 -14.24
C ASN A 160 8.23 -11.49 -13.20
N ASN A 161 8.50 -12.79 -13.05
CA ASN A 161 7.84 -13.66 -12.06
C ASN A 161 8.69 -13.95 -10.83
N THR A 162 10.02 -13.79 -10.92
CA THR A 162 10.96 -14.19 -9.86
C THR A 162 10.64 -13.49 -8.54
N TYR A 163 10.59 -12.16 -8.57
CA TYR A 163 10.41 -11.32 -7.39
C TYR A 163 8.96 -11.02 -7.04
N LEU A 164 7.99 -11.61 -7.77
CA LEU A 164 6.59 -11.58 -7.35
C LEU A 164 6.38 -12.31 -6.02
N ARG A 165 7.14 -13.36 -5.73
CA ARG A 165 6.92 -14.18 -4.50
C ARG A 165 8.21 -14.53 -3.77
N HIS A 166 9.29 -13.80 -4.02
CA HIS A 166 10.58 -14.03 -3.39
C HIS A 166 11.21 -12.72 -2.93
N LEU A 167 12.01 -12.83 -1.89
CA LEU A 167 12.95 -11.83 -1.41
C LEU A 167 14.29 -11.97 -2.16
N PRO A 168 15.15 -10.95 -2.20
CA PRO A 168 16.47 -11.01 -2.83
C PRO A 168 17.37 -12.15 -2.35
N ASN A 169 17.19 -12.62 -1.12
CA ASN A 169 17.91 -13.77 -0.56
C ASN A 169 17.33 -15.14 -0.96
N GLY A 170 16.35 -15.15 -1.85
CA GLY A 170 15.67 -16.36 -2.34
C GLY A 170 14.58 -16.91 -1.42
N GLU A 171 14.35 -16.33 -0.23
CA GLU A 171 13.25 -16.77 0.62
C GLU A 171 11.90 -16.44 0.00
N TYR A 172 10.95 -17.37 0.12
CA TYR A 172 9.56 -17.14 -0.29
C TYR A 172 8.91 -16.06 0.57
N SER A 173 8.27 -15.09 -0.09
CA SER A 173 7.50 -14.02 0.54
C SER A 173 6.22 -13.79 -0.27
N GLU A 174 5.06 -13.85 0.37
CA GLU A 174 3.79 -13.50 -0.29
C GLU A 174 3.79 -12.04 -0.78
N ASN A 175 4.57 -11.17 -0.12
CA ASN A 175 4.67 -9.76 -0.46
C ASN A 175 5.68 -9.50 -1.59
N GLY A 176 6.50 -10.50 -1.92
CA GLY A 176 7.59 -10.39 -2.89
C GLY A 176 8.58 -9.26 -2.58
N THR A 177 9.18 -8.74 -3.64
CA THR A 177 10.10 -7.59 -3.66
C THR A 177 9.62 -6.59 -4.69
N ILE A 178 9.93 -5.29 -4.52
CA ILE A 178 9.79 -4.36 -5.64
C ILE A 178 10.80 -4.76 -6.70
N PHE A 179 10.37 -4.89 -7.95
CA PHE A 179 11.27 -5.36 -9.00
C PHE A 179 11.16 -4.55 -10.28
N MET A 180 12.29 -4.36 -10.94
CA MET A 180 12.37 -3.75 -12.26
C MET A 180 11.99 -4.76 -13.34
N ASP A 181 11.37 -4.28 -14.43
CA ASP A 181 11.06 -5.12 -15.59
C ASP A 181 12.31 -5.83 -16.12
N MET A 182 12.19 -7.12 -16.45
CA MET A 182 13.26 -7.94 -17.00
C MET A 182 13.82 -7.41 -18.33
N ASP A 183 13.04 -6.66 -19.11
CA ASP A 183 13.50 -6.07 -20.38
C ASP A 183 14.22 -4.72 -20.17
N GLY A 184 14.20 -4.18 -18.95
CA GLY A 184 14.88 -2.94 -18.56
C GLY A 184 16.38 -3.11 -18.39
N THR A 185 17.13 -2.04 -18.66
CA THR A 185 18.58 -2.02 -18.46
C THR A 185 18.91 -1.63 -17.01
N ALA A 186 19.54 -2.54 -16.25
CA ALA A 186 20.07 -2.25 -14.92
C ALA A 186 21.12 -1.11 -14.93
N PRO A 187 21.17 -0.26 -13.88
CA PRO A 187 20.38 -0.31 -12.65
C PRO A 187 19.01 0.37 -12.77
N GLY A 188 18.52 0.65 -13.98
CA GLY A 188 17.36 1.50 -14.22
C GLY A 188 17.77 2.94 -14.54
N MET A 189 16.83 3.71 -15.09
CA MET A 189 17.03 5.07 -15.60
C MET A 189 18.07 5.19 -16.74
N VAL A 190 18.46 4.06 -17.34
CA VAL A 190 19.28 3.99 -18.56
C VAL A 190 18.40 4.12 -19.81
N ASP A 191 17.28 3.40 -19.85
CA ASP A 191 16.30 3.48 -20.93
C ASP A 191 15.40 4.72 -20.82
N GLN A 192 14.62 5.02 -21.87
CA GLN A 192 13.62 6.09 -21.83
C GLN A 192 12.50 5.81 -20.81
N GLN A 193 12.14 4.55 -20.61
CA GLN A 193 11.21 4.14 -19.57
C GLN A 193 11.83 3.05 -18.69
N THR A 194 11.84 3.31 -17.39
CA THR A 194 12.12 2.30 -16.36
C THR A 194 10.82 1.92 -15.68
N THR A 195 10.46 0.64 -15.67
CA THR A 195 9.22 0.18 -15.06
C THR A 195 9.52 -0.66 -13.83
N LEU A 196 8.95 -0.26 -12.69
CA LEU A 196 9.03 -0.99 -11.44
C LEU A 196 7.67 -1.57 -11.08
N TYR A 197 7.66 -2.79 -10.59
CA TYR A 197 6.48 -3.51 -10.15
C TYR A 197 6.50 -3.74 -8.66
N GLY A 198 5.33 -3.67 -8.04
CA GLY A 198 5.15 -3.97 -6.64
C GLY A 198 3.75 -4.50 -6.36
N HIS A 199 3.62 -5.33 -5.34
CA HIS A 199 2.30 -5.79 -4.90
C HIS A 199 1.46 -4.65 -4.33
N HIS A 200 0.14 -4.79 -4.47
CA HIS A 200 -0.83 -4.02 -3.70
C HIS A 200 -1.21 -4.85 -2.46
N MET A 201 -0.67 -4.48 -1.30
CA MET A 201 -0.91 -5.16 -0.03
C MET A 201 -2.06 -4.50 0.75
N ASN A 202 -2.97 -5.29 1.32
CA ASN A 202 -4.14 -4.75 2.06
C ASN A 202 -3.75 -4.00 3.35
N ASP A 203 -2.53 -4.18 3.84
CA ASP A 203 -1.99 -3.47 5.00
C ASP A 203 -1.36 -2.10 4.63
N GLY A 204 -1.35 -1.72 3.35
CA GLY A 204 -0.75 -0.46 2.87
C GLY A 204 0.75 -0.51 2.58
N ALA A 205 1.38 -1.69 2.63
CA ALA A 205 2.78 -1.87 2.22
C ALA A 205 2.94 -1.94 0.69
N MET A 206 4.21 -1.98 0.26
CA MET A 206 4.60 -2.12 -1.14
C MET A 206 4.02 -0.97 -1.98
N PHE A 207 3.38 -1.25 -3.11
CA PHE A 207 2.83 -0.22 -4.00
C PHE A 207 1.33 0.01 -3.80
N GLU A 208 0.75 -0.35 -2.65
CA GLU A 208 -0.61 0.10 -2.30
C GLU A 208 -0.79 1.63 -2.39
N PRO A 209 0.18 2.47 -1.95
CA PRO A 209 0.04 3.93 -2.10
C PRO A 209 -0.08 4.38 -3.56
N ILE A 210 0.45 3.62 -4.51
CA ILE A 210 0.34 3.90 -5.95
C ILE A 210 -1.08 3.60 -6.45
N ASP A 211 -1.71 2.51 -6.01
CA ASP A 211 -3.13 2.22 -6.30
C ASP A 211 -4.03 3.32 -5.73
N ALA A 212 -3.78 3.70 -4.47
CA ALA A 212 -4.52 4.77 -3.80
C ALA A 212 -4.40 6.13 -4.52
N SER A 213 -3.27 6.39 -5.19
CA SER A 213 -3.04 7.61 -5.96
C SER A 213 -3.90 7.75 -7.23
N MET A 214 -4.73 6.77 -7.57
CA MET A 214 -5.79 6.98 -8.57
C MET A 214 -6.84 8.00 -8.09
N ASP A 215 -6.95 8.24 -6.77
CA ASP A 215 -7.67 9.38 -6.21
C ASP A 215 -6.81 10.64 -6.27
N GLN A 216 -7.37 11.73 -6.81
CA GLN A 216 -6.64 12.98 -7.00
C GLN A 216 -6.11 13.59 -5.70
N LYS A 217 -6.84 13.48 -4.58
CA LYS A 217 -6.38 14.07 -3.31
C LYS A 217 -5.20 13.30 -2.77
N VAL A 218 -5.20 11.98 -2.92
CA VAL A 218 -4.06 11.13 -2.56
C VAL A 218 -2.89 11.44 -3.49
N PHE A 219 -3.10 11.49 -4.80
CA PHE A 219 -2.06 11.88 -5.77
C PHE A 219 -1.40 13.21 -5.42
N ASP A 220 -2.20 14.22 -5.07
CA ASP A 220 -1.70 15.56 -4.71
C ASP A 220 -0.76 15.56 -3.48
N THR A 221 -0.74 14.49 -2.67
CA THR A 221 0.22 14.33 -1.57
C THR A 221 1.61 13.90 -2.03
N PHE A 222 1.73 13.26 -3.20
CA PHE A 222 3.01 12.82 -3.76
C PHE A 222 3.74 14.02 -4.35
N LYS A 223 4.77 14.50 -3.65
CA LYS A 223 5.56 15.64 -4.12
C LYS A 223 6.74 15.22 -4.98
N LYS A 224 7.45 14.18 -4.54
CA LYS A 224 8.63 13.64 -5.20
C LYS A 224 8.68 12.13 -5.00
N VAL A 225 9.32 11.46 -5.95
CA VAL A 225 9.71 10.05 -5.89
C VAL A 225 11.22 10.02 -6.06
N TYR A 226 11.90 9.17 -5.31
CA TYR A 226 13.36 9.00 -5.38
C TYR A 226 13.68 7.59 -5.82
N TYR A 227 14.41 7.49 -6.92
CA TYR A 227 15.02 6.23 -7.33
C TYR A 227 16.53 6.34 -7.16
N ILE A 228 17.09 5.49 -6.33
CA ILE A 228 18.50 5.55 -5.92
C ILE A 228 19.19 4.33 -6.53
N THR A 229 20.27 4.57 -7.26
CA THR A 229 21.18 3.55 -7.79
C THR A 229 22.56 3.70 -7.13
N PRO A 230 23.49 2.75 -7.32
CA PRO A 230 24.87 2.90 -6.84
C PRO A 230 25.53 4.19 -7.36
N GLU A 231 25.13 4.56 -8.57
CA GLU A 231 25.45 5.73 -9.38
C GLU A 231 25.03 7.08 -8.82
N MET A 232 23.71 7.17 -8.69
CA MET A 232 22.96 8.41 -8.74
C MET A 232 21.64 8.24 -7.98
N THR A 233 21.22 9.29 -7.30
CA THR A 233 19.84 9.47 -6.89
C THR A 233 19.10 10.30 -7.93
N TYR A 234 18.07 9.72 -8.54
CA TYR A 234 17.15 10.40 -9.43
C TYR A 234 16.01 11.01 -8.61
N VAL A 235 15.80 12.32 -8.76
CA VAL A 235 14.66 13.01 -8.17
C VAL A 235 13.58 13.11 -9.23
N LEU A 236 12.43 12.51 -8.96
CA LEU A 236 11.35 12.40 -9.92
C LEU A 236 10.09 13.13 -9.44
N LYS A 237 9.42 13.77 -10.38
CA LYS A 237 8.12 14.42 -10.18
C LYS A 237 7.01 13.52 -10.73
N PRO A 238 6.03 13.12 -9.90
CA PRO A 238 4.82 12.44 -10.37
C PRO A 238 4.05 13.32 -11.37
N MET A 239 3.73 12.75 -12.54
CA MET A 239 2.95 13.45 -13.56
C MET A 239 1.48 13.03 -13.51
N PHE A 240 1.21 11.72 -13.47
CA PHE A 240 -0.14 11.17 -13.42
C PHE A 240 -0.15 9.71 -12.95
N THR A 241 -1.31 9.26 -12.48
CA THR A 241 -1.60 7.84 -12.22
C THR A 241 -2.71 7.38 -13.14
N MET A 242 -2.40 6.39 -13.98
CA MET A 242 -3.34 5.77 -14.92
C MET A 242 -3.90 4.45 -14.39
N GLN A 243 -5.08 4.08 -14.88
CA GLN A 243 -5.66 2.76 -14.66
C GLN A 243 -5.65 2.00 -15.99
N VAL A 244 -4.86 0.93 -16.06
CA VAL A 244 -4.69 0.12 -17.27
C VAL A 244 -5.22 -1.29 -17.05
N GLN A 245 -5.50 -2.03 -18.12
CA GLN A 245 -5.81 -3.47 -18.00
C GLN A 245 -4.56 -4.27 -17.61
N ASP A 246 -4.73 -5.45 -17.04
CA ASP A 246 -3.62 -6.30 -16.59
C ASP A 246 -2.79 -6.90 -17.74
N ASP A 247 -3.31 -6.90 -18.96
CA ASP A 247 -2.63 -7.25 -20.21
C ASP A 247 -1.99 -6.06 -20.93
N TYR A 248 -1.93 -4.88 -20.29
CA TYR A 248 -1.32 -3.68 -20.86
C TYR A 248 0.21 -3.81 -20.95
N VAL A 249 0.67 -4.38 -22.06
CA VAL A 249 2.09 -4.64 -22.32
C VAL A 249 2.90 -3.39 -22.67
N ASP A 250 2.26 -2.29 -23.06
CA ASP A 250 2.97 -1.08 -23.49
C ASP A 250 3.80 -0.47 -22.34
N ALA A 251 3.40 -0.68 -21.08
CA ALA A 251 4.19 -0.29 -19.91
C ALA A 251 5.54 -1.03 -19.79
N ARG A 252 5.77 -2.08 -20.58
CA ARG A 252 7.05 -2.81 -20.66
C ARG A 252 7.99 -2.24 -21.73
N ARG A 253 7.49 -1.38 -22.62
CA ARG A 253 8.34 -0.79 -23.66
C ARG A 253 9.37 0.13 -23.02
N THR A 254 10.65 -0.19 -23.17
CA THR A 254 11.76 0.54 -22.55
C THR A 254 12.22 1.72 -23.39
N ASN A 255 12.27 1.55 -24.72
CA ASN A 255 12.75 2.57 -25.67
C ASN A 255 11.81 2.74 -26.88
N PHE A 256 11.90 3.90 -27.52
CA PHE A 256 11.01 4.33 -28.59
C PHE A 256 11.81 4.73 -29.83
N ASP A 257 11.18 4.60 -31.00
CA ASP A 257 11.86 4.81 -32.29
C ASP A 257 12.26 6.28 -32.53
N SER A 258 11.67 7.20 -31.78
CA SER A 258 11.99 8.63 -31.78
C SER A 258 11.46 9.31 -30.52
N GLU A 259 11.97 10.50 -30.22
CA GLU A 259 11.43 11.39 -29.17
C GLU A 259 9.92 11.62 -29.37
N LYS A 260 9.49 11.86 -30.62
CA LYS A 260 8.07 12.04 -30.94
C LYS A 260 7.23 10.80 -30.58
N ALA A 261 7.72 9.60 -30.87
CA ALA A 261 7.02 8.37 -30.52
C ALA A 261 6.91 8.19 -29.00
N PHE A 262 7.95 8.57 -28.25
CA PHE A 262 7.92 8.57 -26.80
C PHE A 262 6.91 9.58 -26.22
N THR A 263 6.92 10.82 -26.70
CA THR A 263 5.94 11.83 -26.28
C THR A 263 4.51 11.38 -26.60
N GLN A 264 4.26 10.80 -27.78
CA GLN A 264 2.94 10.27 -28.13
C GLN A 264 2.49 9.13 -27.21
N TYR A 265 3.40 8.23 -26.83
CA TYR A 265 3.13 7.19 -25.85
C TYR A 265 2.74 7.78 -24.48
N LEU A 266 3.47 8.79 -24.00
CA LEU A 266 3.16 9.45 -22.74
C LEU A 266 1.85 10.23 -22.79
N GLN A 267 1.52 10.88 -23.90
CA GLN A 267 0.23 11.55 -24.12
C GLN A 267 -0.93 10.53 -24.11
N ALA A 268 -0.75 9.37 -24.76
CA ALA A 268 -1.74 8.30 -24.76
C ALA A 268 -1.93 7.71 -23.34
N SER A 269 -0.85 7.59 -22.58
CA SER A 269 -0.87 7.15 -21.17
C SER A 269 -1.59 8.18 -20.27
N LEU A 270 -1.30 9.47 -20.46
CA LEU A 270 -1.97 10.56 -19.74
C LEU A 270 -3.48 10.59 -20.04
N ALA A 271 -3.91 10.22 -21.24
CA ALA A 271 -5.34 10.12 -21.57
C ALA A 271 -6.08 9.02 -20.76
N GLN A 272 -5.35 8.07 -20.18
CA GLN A 272 -5.89 7.04 -19.28
C GLN A 272 -5.78 7.40 -17.79
N ALA A 273 -5.29 8.61 -17.48
CA ALA A 273 -5.10 9.06 -16.11
C ALA A 273 -6.41 9.12 -15.32
N LYS A 274 -6.39 8.64 -14.07
CA LYS A 274 -7.44 8.85 -13.06
C LYS A 274 -7.13 10.06 -12.18
N ALA A 275 -5.84 10.35 -11.99
CA ALA A 275 -5.34 11.54 -11.32
C ALA A 275 -4.12 12.09 -12.06
N SER A 276 -3.93 13.40 -12.05
CA SER A 276 -2.79 14.05 -12.70
C SER A 276 -2.38 15.37 -12.05
N ALA A 277 -1.12 15.72 -12.22
CA ALA A 277 -0.62 17.04 -11.91
C ALA A 277 -1.21 18.06 -12.88
N LYS A 278 -1.45 19.29 -12.40
CA LYS A 278 -2.03 20.37 -13.23
C LYS A 278 -1.21 20.68 -14.48
N ASP A 279 0.11 20.48 -14.39
CA ASP A 279 1.06 20.71 -15.47
C ASP A 279 1.52 19.42 -16.16
N ALA A 280 0.85 18.28 -15.94
CA ALA A 280 1.25 16.98 -16.48
C ALA A 280 1.45 17.01 -18.00
N ALA A 281 0.55 17.65 -18.76
CA ALA A 281 0.70 17.76 -20.22
C ALA A 281 1.97 18.51 -20.63
N ALA A 282 2.33 19.59 -19.92
CA ALA A 282 3.55 20.34 -20.20
C ALA A 282 4.81 19.59 -19.78
N GLU A 283 4.73 18.76 -18.73
CA GLU A 283 5.86 17.91 -18.29
C GLU A 283 6.07 16.72 -19.22
N VAL A 284 5.01 16.15 -19.80
CA VAL A 284 5.10 15.09 -20.84
C VAL A 284 5.90 15.56 -22.06
N GLU A 285 5.70 16.79 -22.52
CA GLU A 285 6.46 17.36 -23.64
C GLU A 285 7.96 17.53 -23.36
N LYS A 286 8.35 17.59 -22.08
CA LYS A 286 9.75 17.78 -21.65
C LYS A 286 10.42 16.47 -21.23
N ALA A 287 9.68 15.35 -21.24
CA ALA A 287 10.18 14.09 -20.75
C ALA A 287 11.15 13.46 -21.76
N ASP A 288 12.37 13.24 -21.29
CA ASP A 288 13.42 12.45 -21.94
C ASP A 288 13.48 11.03 -21.37
N LYS A 289 13.27 10.90 -20.06
CA LYS A 289 13.13 9.63 -19.33
C LYS A 289 12.02 9.66 -18.29
N VAL A 290 11.40 8.52 -18.08
CA VAL A 290 10.36 8.32 -17.05
C VAL A 290 10.62 7.06 -16.21
N LEU A 291 10.14 7.12 -14.97
CA LEU A 291 9.94 5.97 -14.11
C LEU A 291 8.45 5.69 -14.02
N THR A 292 8.05 4.44 -14.26
CA THR A 292 6.66 4.00 -14.14
C THR A 292 6.55 3.00 -12.99
N LEU A 293 5.77 3.34 -11.96
CA LEU A 293 5.51 2.48 -10.82
C LEU A 293 4.18 1.76 -11.03
N VAL A 294 4.19 0.44 -11.17
CA VAL A 294 3.02 -0.37 -11.52
C VAL A 294 2.64 -1.29 -10.38
N THR A 295 1.38 -1.19 -9.93
CA THR A 295 0.84 -2.15 -8.97
C THR A 295 0.50 -3.47 -9.68
N CYS A 296 0.93 -4.60 -9.14
CA CYS A 296 0.44 -5.91 -9.58
C CYS A 296 -1.00 -6.17 -9.08
N ALA A 297 -1.76 -6.97 -9.82
CA ALA A 297 -3.14 -7.29 -9.47
C ALA A 297 -3.25 -7.91 -8.06
N GLY A 298 -4.26 -7.47 -7.30
CA GLY A 298 -4.44 -7.86 -5.89
C GLY A 298 -4.64 -9.37 -5.67
N GLN A 299 -4.17 -9.88 -4.53
CA GLN A 299 -4.10 -11.32 -4.26
C GLN A 299 -5.45 -12.04 -4.00
N ILE A 300 -6.49 -11.31 -3.60
CA ILE A 300 -7.76 -11.93 -3.15
C ILE A 300 -8.81 -11.98 -4.26
N ILE A 301 -8.82 -10.98 -5.13
CA ILE A 301 -9.69 -10.93 -6.30
C ILE A 301 -8.81 -10.49 -7.46
N PRO A 302 -8.65 -11.32 -8.50
CA PRO A 302 -7.93 -10.92 -9.71
C PRO A 302 -8.54 -9.61 -10.20
N ARG A 303 -7.79 -8.52 -10.07
CA ARG A 303 -8.17 -7.27 -10.70
C ARG A 303 -7.77 -7.38 -12.15
N THR A 304 -8.71 -7.13 -13.04
CA THR A 304 -8.43 -6.95 -14.48
C THR A 304 -7.75 -5.61 -14.75
N THR A 305 -7.50 -4.80 -13.72
CA THR A 305 -6.87 -3.48 -13.85
C THR A 305 -5.76 -3.28 -12.84
N ARG A 306 -4.83 -2.40 -13.20
CA ARG A 306 -3.64 -2.02 -12.44
C ARG A 306 -3.49 -0.50 -12.44
N ALA A 307 -2.94 0.05 -11.35
CA ALA A 307 -2.50 1.44 -11.34
C ALA A 307 -1.05 1.54 -11.84
N GLY A 308 -0.78 2.56 -12.65
CA GLY A 308 0.56 2.93 -13.12
C GLY A 308 0.82 4.41 -12.87
N MET A 309 1.73 4.75 -11.96
CA MET A 309 2.15 6.13 -11.75
C MET A 309 3.37 6.44 -12.61
N VAL A 310 3.26 7.43 -13.49
CA VAL A 310 4.35 7.87 -14.36
C VAL A 310 5.00 9.12 -13.77
N CYS A 311 6.31 9.07 -13.59
CA CYS A 311 7.13 10.13 -13.00
C CYS A 311 8.22 10.57 -13.98
N ARG A 312 8.47 11.88 -14.08
CA ARG A 312 9.56 12.46 -14.89
C ARG A 312 10.76 12.76 -14.01
N VAL A 313 11.97 12.54 -14.53
CA VAL A 313 13.19 13.01 -13.87
C VAL A 313 13.23 14.54 -13.90
N VAL A 314 13.45 15.17 -12.75
CA VAL A 314 13.57 16.64 -12.64
C VAL A 314 14.92 17.09 -12.11
N ASP A 315 15.65 16.22 -11.41
CA ASP A 315 16.99 16.50 -10.90
C ASP A 315 17.75 15.18 -10.66
N THR A 316 19.08 15.25 -10.54
CA THR A 316 19.93 14.11 -10.21
C THR A 316 21.01 14.51 -9.19
N ILE A 317 21.26 13.63 -8.23
CA ILE A 317 22.24 13.82 -7.17
C ILE A 317 23.25 12.68 -7.27
N PRO A 318 24.55 12.94 -7.52
CA PRO A 318 25.56 11.88 -7.50
C PRO A 318 25.61 11.15 -6.16
N ALA A 319 25.88 9.84 -6.20
CA ALA A 319 26.15 9.08 -4.99
C ALA A 319 27.36 9.68 -4.24
N GLN A 320 27.28 9.71 -2.91
CA GLN A 320 28.31 10.25 -2.02
C GLN A 320 29.24 9.16 -1.51
#